data_AF-A0A922MHP5-F1
#
_entry.id   AF-A0A922MHP5-F1
#
_cell.length_a   1.000
_cell.length_b   1.000
_cell.length_c   1.000
_cell.angle_alpha   90.00
_cell.angle_beta   90.00
_cell.angle_gamma   90.00
#
_symmetry.space_group_name_H-M   'P 1'
#
loop_
_entity.id
_entity.type
_entity.pdbx_description
1 polymer ?
#
loop_
_entity_poly.entity_id
_entity_poly.type
_entity_poly.pdbx_seq_one_letter_code
_entity_poly.pdbx_strand_id
1 'polypeptide(L)'
;MEGVDVESEEAPEVLTQVLDVLRQYLGNETGVETISPNDAPLAKAVSLHVPLLAPKAARALPRYTDIIVADAAYYASGMAVRAEGPSGAREAFVLLNRCLDLAEAADDDSAHLLDYTDFECTDWSRTPLLLESGCVRGAALEDAREWVLAVSMDQTVEQTLPVDGRGMYASSLADTEPCCVVTGYPLGSRLVTFTNGRCANREWWSRVVSAARGGGIPAALLHHVEAWCGPADYQHV
;
A
#
# COMPACT_ATOMS: atom_id res chain seq x y z
N MET A 1 8.29 2.92 -35.62
CA MET A 1 8.59 2.30 -34.31
C MET A 1 9.11 3.43 -33.46
N GLU A 2 8.18 4.26 -33.00
CA GLU A 2 8.50 5.43 -32.17
C GLU A 2 8.88 4.92 -30.79
N GLY A 3 10.05 5.37 -30.32
CA GLY A 3 10.51 5.09 -28.97
C GLY A 3 9.59 5.80 -27.99
N VAL A 4 9.07 5.05 -27.02
CA VAL A 4 8.44 5.64 -25.85
C VAL A 4 9.58 6.13 -24.96
N ASP A 5 9.76 7.44 -24.93
CA ASP A 5 10.56 8.10 -23.90
C ASP A 5 9.91 7.82 -22.55
N VAL A 6 10.55 6.97 -21.75
CA VAL A 6 10.23 6.76 -20.33
C VAL A 6 11.12 7.72 -19.54
N GLU A 7 10.94 9.03 -19.76
CA GLU A 7 11.53 10.06 -18.90
C GLU A 7 10.46 10.62 -17.95
N SER A 8 10.75 10.47 -16.66
CA SER A 8 10.06 11.00 -15.49
C SER A 8 8.58 10.67 -15.31
N GLU A 9 8.30 9.50 -14.74
CA GLU A 9 7.14 9.37 -13.85
C GLU A 9 7.53 9.95 -12.47
N GLU A 10 7.38 11.26 -12.31
CA GLU A 10 7.24 11.81 -10.96
C GLU A 10 6.03 11.14 -10.31
N ALA A 11 6.19 10.70 -9.05
CA ALA A 11 5.08 10.13 -8.30
C ALA A 11 3.93 11.16 -8.30
N PRO A 12 2.69 10.77 -8.66
CA PRO A 12 1.53 11.66 -8.62
C PRO A 12 1.55 12.50 -7.34
N GLU A 13 1.42 13.82 -7.47
CA GLU A 13 1.56 14.79 -6.36
C GLU A 13 0.75 14.39 -5.11
N VAL A 14 -0.42 13.80 -5.34
CA VAL A 14 -1.31 13.29 -4.28
C VAL A 14 -0.70 12.13 -3.49
N LEU A 15 0.04 11.21 -4.14
CA LEU A 15 0.73 10.11 -3.46
C LEU A 15 1.88 10.64 -2.57
N THR A 16 2.57 11.68 -3.02
CA THR A 16 3.61 12.35 -2.22
C THR A 16 3.00 13.02 -0.98
N GLN A 17 1.86 13.69 -1.14
CA GLN A 17 1.13 14.28 0.00
C GLN A 17 0.66 13.21 0.99
N VAL A 18 0.14 12.08 0.51
CA VAL A 18 -0.23 10.94 1.37
C VAL A 18 0.99 10.43 2.12
N LEU A 19 2.15 10.26 1.48
CA LEU A 19 3.36 9.86 2.19
C LEU A 19 3.77 10.84 3.27
N ASP A 20 3.67 12.14 3.02
CA ASP A 20 4.08 13.14 3.98
C ASP A 20 3.14 13.16 5.19
N VAL A 21 1.84 12.96 4.98
CA VAL A 21 0.87 12.72 6.06
C VAL A 21 1.20 11.44 6.82
N LEU A 22 1.47 10.34 6.12
CA LEU A 22 1.84 9.06 6.74
C LEU A 22 3.14 9.17 7.53
N ARG A 23 4.15 9.87 7.00
CA ARG A 23 5.41 10.14 7.67
C ARG A 23 5.23 11.05 8.88
N GLN A 24 4.41 12.08 8.77
CA GLN A 24 4.11 12.98 9.88
C GLN A 24 3.36 12.24 10.99
N TYR A 25 2.42 11.36 10.64
CA TYR A 25 1.67 10.56 11.60
C TYR A 25 2.54 9.48 12.28
N LEU A 26 3.38 8.78 11.51
CA LEU A 26 4.32 7.77 12.03
C LEU A 26 5.51 8.40 12.78
N GLY A 27 5.85 9.66 12.48
CA GLY A 27 7.01 10.38 13.00
C GLY A 27 6.72 11.38 14.12
N ASN A 28 5.49 11.41 14.66
CA ASN A 28 5.11 12.34 15.72
C ASN A 28 5.54 11.87 17.12
N GLU A 29 6.86 11.74 17.34
CA GLU A 29 7.55 12.16 18.57
C GLU A 29 8.93 12.70 18.18
N THR A 30 9.08 14.03 18.27
CA THR A 30 10.32 14.82 18.27
C THR A 30 11.63 14.14 17.84
N GLY A 31 12.06 14.42 16.61
CA GLY A 31 13.47 14.61 16.25
C GLY A 31 14.47 13.57 16.75
N VAL A 32 14.32 12.29 16.36
CA VAL A 32 15.40 11.30 16.31
C VAL A 32 15.06 10.32 15.17
N GLU A 33 16.09 9.79 14.50
CA GLU A 33 16.07 8.57 13.68
C GLU A 33 15.67 7.32 14.52
N THR A 34 14.57 7.39 15.24
CA THR A 34 14.08 6.27 16.06
C THR A 34 13.27 5.34 15.18
N ILE A 35 13.95 4.32 14.66
CA ILE A 35 13.39 3.13 14.03
C ILE A 35 12.35 2.54 15.00
N SER A 36 11.07 2.55 14.61
CA SER A 36 10.02 1.95 15.40
C SER A 36 9.95 0.45 15.11
N PRO A 37 9.66 -0.42 16.09
CA PRO A 37 9.35 -1.83 15.81
C PRO A 37 8.18 -2.00 14.83
N ASN A 38 7.35 -0.96 14.67
CA ASN A 38 6.22 -0.89 13.75
C ASN A 38 6.52 -0.17 12.42
N ASP A 39 7.74 -0.22 11.90
CA ASP A 39 8.08 0.41 10.61
C ASP A 39 7.45 -0.26 9.36
N ALA A 40 6.61 -1.28 9.53
CA ALA A 40 5.92 -1.96 8.43
C ALA A 40 5.03 -1.04 7.56
N PRO A 41 4.17 -0.16 8.12
CA PRO A 41 3.38 0.78 7.34
C PRO A 41 4.27 1.77 6.59
N LEU A 42 5.36 2.26 7.22
CA LEU A 42 6.33 3.14 6.57
C LEU A 42 7.02 2.43 5.40
N ALA A 43 7.49 1.20 5.60
CA ALA A 43 8.09 0.39 4.56
C ALA A 43 7.10 0.13 3.41
N LYS A 44 5.80 -0.09 3.68
CA LYS A 44 4.78 -0.22 2.62
C LYS A 44 4.52 1.09 1.89
N ALA A 45 4.40 2.20 2.62
CA ALA A 45 4.24 3.52 2.06
C ALA A 45 5.42 3.85 1.12
N VAL A 46 6.67 3.67 1.56
CA VAL A 46 7.85 3.88 0.69
C VAL A 46 7.85 2.92 -0.51
N SER A 47 7.41 1.68 -0.34
CA SER A 47 7.35 0.70 -1.44
C SER A 47 6.34 1.05 -2.53
N LEU A 48 5.31 1.87 -2.24
CA LEU A 48 4.41 2.42 -3.27
C LEU A 48 5.13 3.33 -4.28
N HIS A 49 6.28 3.88 -3.90
CA HIS A 49 7.06 4.81 -4.73
C HIS A 49 8.22 4.11 -5.43
N VAL A 50 8.27 2.79 -5.36
CA VAL A 50 9.16 1.96 -6.15
C VAL A 50 8.28 1.28 -7.20
N PRO A 51 8.26 1.74 -8.48
CA PRO A 51 7.24 1.33 -9.46
C PRO A 51 7.05 -0.19 -9.57
N LEU A 52 8.14 -0.95 -9.53
CA LEU A 52 8.08 -2.42 -9.60
C LEU A 52 7.44 -3.08 -8.38
N LEU A 53 7.41 -2.43 -7.22
CA LEU A 53 6.78 -2.92 -5.98
C LEU A 53 5.39 -2.37 -5.76
N ALA A 54 5.10 -1.19 -6.33
CA ALA A 54 3.91 -0.40 -6.00
C ALA A 54 2.62 -1.21 -6.07
N PRO A 55 2.36 -2.02 -7.11
CA PRO A 55 1.18 -2.87 -7.15
C PRO A 55 0.99 -3.82 -5.97
N LYS A 56 2.09 -4.39 -5.45
CA LYS A 56 2.01 -5.31 -4.31
C LYS A 56 1.92 -4.55 -3.00
N ALA A 57 2.70 -3.49 -2.85
CA ALA A 57 2.64 -2.67 -1.65
C ALA A 57 1.23 -2.08 -1.45
N ALA A 58 0.61 -1.58 -2.53
CA ALA A 58 -0.76 -1.08 -2.55
C ALA A 58 -1.77 -2.08 -2.00
N ARG A 59 -1.70 -3.33 -2.46
CA ARG A 59 -2.65 -4.38 -2.05
C ARG A 59 -2.45 -4.83 -0.61
N ALA A 60 -1.30 -4.56 0.00
CA ALA A 60 -1.02 -4.91 1.40
C ALA A 60 -1.17 -3.72 2.36
N LEU A 61 -1.17 -2.48 1.86
CA LEU A 61 -1.19 -1.27 2.67
C LEU A 61 -2.45 -1.14 3.54
N PRO A 62 -3.67 -1.46 3.07
CA PRO A 62 -4.89 -1.32 3.87
C PRO A 62 -4.90 -2.12 5.18
N ARG A 63 -4.05 -3.15 5.30
CA ARG A 63 -3.84 -3.89 6.55
C ARG A 63 -3.46 -3.01 7.72
N TYR A 64 -2.68 -1.96 7.45
CA TYR A 64 -2.11 -1.11 8.48
C TYR A 64 -3.00 0.08 8.83
N THR A 65 -4.25 0.12 8.33
CA THR A 65 -5.13 1.28 8.50
C THR A 65 -5.66 1.48 9.91
N ASP A 66 -5.34 0.60 10.87
CA ASP A 66 -5.45 0.86 12.31
C ASP A 66 -4.37 1.81 12.83
N ILE A 67 -3.26 1.94 12.11
CA ILE A 67 -2.11 2.79 12.45
C ILE A 67 -1.98 3.96 11.48
N ILE A 68 -2.32 3.78 10.21
CA ILE A 68 -2.25 4.83 9.19
C ILE A 68 -3.62 5.34 8.78
N VAL A 69 -3.72 6.63 8.44
CA VAL A 69 -4.99 7.26 8.10
C VAL A 69 -5.64 6.54 6.91
N ALA A 70 -6.86 6.06 7.12
CA ALA A 70 -7.45 5.04 6.27
C ALA A 70 -7.80 5.55 4.87
N ASP A 71 -8.52 6.67 4.74
CA ASP A 71 -8.91 7.22 3.45
C ASP A 71 -7.68 7.49 2.55
N ALA A 72 -6.62 8.06 3.11
CA ALA A 72 -5.35 8.28 2.43
C ALA A 72 -4.69 6.97 1.96
N ALA A 73 -4.67 5.94 2.80
CA ALA A 73 -4.12 4.63 2.45
C ALA A 73 -4.92 3.93 1.35
N TYR A 74 -6.25 3.97 1.42
CA TYR A 74 -7.14 3.41 0.41
C TYR A 74 -7.04 4.17 -0.91
N TYR A 75 -6.96 5.51 -0.88
CA TYR A 75 -6.71 6.33 -2.06
C TYR A 75 -5.40 5.95 -2.75
N ALA A 76 -4.30 5.94 -1.98
CA ALA A 76 -2.98 5.63 -2.53
C ALA A 76 -2.93 4.22 -3.13
N SER A 77 -3.56 3.26 -2.46
CA SER A 77 -3.69 1.88 -2.95
C SER A 77 -4.52 1.81 -4.22
N GLY A 78 -5.66 2.48 -4.24
CA GLY A 78 -6.57 2.52 -5.39
C GLY A 78 -5.93 3.15 -6.61
N MET A 79 -5.23 4.28 -6.46
CA MET A 79 -4.52 4.95 -7.56
C MET A 79 -3.36 4.11 -8.10
N ALA A 80 -2.58 3.48 -7.22
CA ALA A 80 -1.48 2.61 -7.63
C ALA A 80 -1.97 1.38 -8.41
N VAL A 81 -3.11 0.80 -8.01
CA VAL A 81 -3.72 -0.33 -8.71
C VAL A 81 -4.44 0.12 -9.99
N ARG A 82 -5.06 1.30 -10.00
CA ARG A 82 -5.68 1.91 -11.20
C ARG A 82 -4.66 2.12 -12.33
N ALA A 83 -3.40 2.42 -11.98
CA ALA A 83 -2.31 2.57 -12.95
C ALA A 83 -1.99 1.28 -13.73
N GLU A 84 -2.42 0.10 -13.25
CA GLU A 84 -2.30 -1.18 -13.98
C GLU A 84 -3.36 -1.34 -15.09
N GLY A 85 -4.20 -0.33 -15.30
CA GLY A 85 -5.20 -0.29 -16.36
C GLY A 85 -6.28 -1.35 -16.18
N PRO A 86 -6.73 -2.02 -17.27
CA PRO A 86 -7.81 -3.00 -17.20
C PRO A 86 -7.55 -4.15 -16.22
N SER A 87 -6.28 -4.50 -15.98
CA SER A 87 -5.92 -5.61 -15.09
C SER A 87 -6.15 -5.29 -13.60
N GLY A 88 -6.07 -4.02 -13.20
CA GLY A 88 -6.30 -3.56 -11.84
C GLY A 88 -7.68 -2.94 -11.62
N ALA A 89 -8.48 -2.73 -12.67
CA ALA A 89 -9.70 -1.94 -12.62
C ALA A 89 -10.70 -2.39 -11.54
N ARG A 90 -10.94 -3.70 -11.38
CA ARG A 90 -11.84 -4.25 -10.35
C ARG A 90 -11.39 -3.93 -8.93
N GLU A 91 -10.09 -4.04 -8.66
CA GLU A 91 -9.51 -3.80 -7.34
C GLU A 91 -9.45 -2.31 -7.04
N ALA A 92 -9.05 -1.51 -8.04
CA ALA A 92 -9.04 -0.06 -7.96
C ALA A 92 -10.44 0.51 -7.67
N PHE A 93 -11.49 -0.06 -8.28
CA PHE A 93 -12.87 0.30 -7.97
C PHE A 93 -13.19 0.13 -6.50
N VAL A 94 -12.98 -1.07 -5.95
CA VAL A 94 -13.29 -1.37 -4.55
C VAL A 94 -12.47 -0.49 -3.60
N LEU A 95 -11.17 -0.29 -3.88
CA LEU A 95 -10.27 0.51 -3.05
C LEU A 95 -10.65 2.00 -3.07
N LEU A 96 -10.93 2.57 -4.24
CA LEU A 96 -11.29 3.99 -4.38
C LEU A 96 -12.70 4.25 -3.85
N ASN A 97 -13.65 3.34 -4.05
CA ASN A 97 -14.98 3.48 -3.44
C ASN A 97 -14.86 3.51 -1.91
N ARG A 98 -14.06 2.61 -1.33
CA ARG A 98 -13.80 2.61 0.11
C ARG A 98 -13.12 3.90 0.59
N CYS A 99 -12.22 4.50 -0.21
CA CYS A 99 -11.69 5.83 0.12
C CYS A 99 -12.80 6.88 0.21
N LEU A 100 -13.75 6.90 -0.73
CA LEU A 100 -14.86 7.86 -0.72
C LEU A 100 -15.71 7.68 0.54
N ASP A 101 -16.08 6.43 0.86
CA ASP A 101 -16.85 6.10 2.07
C ASP A 101 -16.13 6.57 3.35
N LEU A 102 -14.80 6.36 3.42
CA LEU A 102 -13.99 6.74 4.59
C LEU A 102 -13.85 8.25 4.73
N ALA A 103 -13.67 8.98 3.63
CA ALA A 103 -13.58 10.44 3.64
C ALA A 103 -14.92 11.07 4.05
N GLU A 104 -16.04 10.55 3.54
CA GLU A 104 -17.40 10.96 3.96
C GLU A 104 -17.65 10.62 5.44
N ALA A 105 -17.28 9.41 5.86
CA ALA A 105 -17.45 8.99 7.25
C ALA A 105 -16.63 9.82 8.26
N ALA A 106 -15.47 10.32 7.87
CA ALA A 106 -14.68 11.24 8.67
C ALA A 106 -15.34 12.62 8.79
N ASP A 107 -15.86 13.17 7.68
CA ASP A 107 -16.48 14.49 7.67
C ASP A 107 -17.85 14.51 8.39
N ASP A 108 -18.61 13.40 8.34
CA ASP A 108 -19.95 13.28 8.92
C ASP A 108 -19.98 12.56 10.30
N ASP A 109 -18.82 12.22 10.86
CA ASP A 109 -18.70 11.42 12.11
C ASP A 109 -19.54 10.12 12.08
N SER A 110 -19.53 9.45 10.92
CA SER A 110 -20.41 8.33 10.62
C SER A 110 -19.65 7.00 10.42
N ALA A 111 -18.43 6.90 10.95
CA ALA A 111 -17.57 5.71 10.86
C ALA A 111 -18.24 4.39 11.31
N HIS A 112 -19.19 4.47 12.26
CA HIS A 112 -19.95 3.33 12.76
C HIS A 112 -20.95 2.73 11.75
N LEU A 113 -21.21 3.43 10.63
CA LEU A 113 -22.08 2.97 9.54
C LEU A 113 -21.32 2.24 8.43
N LEU A 114 -19.98 2.23 8.48
CA LEU A 114 -19.16 1.56 7.48
C LEU A 114 -19.33 0.04 7.56
N ASP A 115 -19.70 -0.56 6.44
CA ASP A 115 -19.77 -2.02 6.29
C ASP A 115 -18.42 -2.62 5.87
N TYR A 116 -18.17 -3.88 6.21
CA TYR A 116 -16.95 -4.61 5.87
C TYR A 116 -17.19 -5.82 4.96
N THR A 117 -18.43 -6.08 4.53
CA THR A 117 -18.78 -7.27 3.73
C THR A 117 -17.90 -7.46 2.50
N ASP A 118 -17.57 -6.39 1.76
CA ASP A 118 -16.75 -6.47 0.55
C ASP A 118 -15.28 -6.88 0.81
N PHE A 119 -14.85 -6.86 2.07
CA PHE A 119 -13.47 -7.09 2.51
C PHE A 119 -13.30 -8.36 3.33
N GLU A 120 -14.33 -9.22 3.44
CA GLU A 120 -14.27 -10.49 4.20
C GLU A 120 -13.18 -11.44 3.71
N CYS A 121 -12.77 -11.34 2.44
CA CYS A 121 -11.67 -12.13 1.88
C CYS A 121 -10.28 -11.58 2.25
N THR A 122 -10.18 -10.53 3.05
CA THR A 122 -8.92 -9.87 3.43
C THR A 122 -8.65 -10.00 4.92
N ASP A 123 -7.42 -9.68 5.31
CA ASP A 123 -6.98 -9.51 6.70
C ASP A 123 -6.84 -8.02 7.05
N TRP A 124 -7.58 -7.13 6.38
CA TRP A 124 -7.44 -5.69 6.56
C TRP A 124 -8.08 -5.22 7.86
N SER A 125 -7.59 -4.09 8.41
CA SER A 125 -8.15 -3.55 9.65
C SER A 125 -9.66 -3.28 9.52
N ARG A 126 -10.41 -3.72 10.53
CA ARG A 126 -11.85 -3.42 10.70
C ARG A 126 -12.08 -2.21 11.59
N THR A 127 -11.01 -1.65 12.16
CA THR A 127 -11.02 -0.46 13.00
C THR A 127 -10.11 0.57 12.32
N PRO A 128 -10.55 1.15 11.18
CA PRO A 128 -9.74 2.12 10.46
C PRO A 128 -9.54 3.38 11.30
N LEU A 129 -8.33 3.91 11.26
CA LEU A 129 -7.96 5.20 11.80
C LEU A 129 -8.50 6.29 10.88
N LEU A 130 -9.44 7.07 11.40
CA LEU A 130 -9.98 8.27 10.77
C LEU A 130 -9.59 9.49 11.58
N LEU A 131 -9.36 10.61 10.88
CA LEU A 131 -9.16 11.91 11.50
C LEU A 131 -10.52 12.62 11.68
N GLU A 132 -10.51 13.80 12.30
CA GLU A 132 -11.71 14.65 12.46
C GLU A 132 -12.32 15.13 11.13
N SER A 133 -11.55 15.03 10.04
CA SER A 133 -12.04 15.29 8.69
C SER A 133 -11.25 14.47 7.70
N GLY A 134 -11.83 14.21 6.51
CA GLY A 134 -11.17 13.45 5.46
C GLY A 134 -9.80 14.05 5.11
N CYS A 135 -8.78 13.20 5.00
CA CYS A 135 -7.45 13.59 4.54
C CYS A 135 -7.44 13.79 3.02
N VAL A 136 -8.18 12.96 2.28
CA VAL A 136 -8.30 13.06 0.82
C VAL A 136 -9.45 13.99 0.48
N ARG A 137 -9.18 15.12 -0.18
CA ARG A 137 -10.17 16.18 -0.45
C ARG A 137 -9.93 16.86 -1.80
N GLY A 138 -10.87 17.74 -2.19
CA GLY A 138 -10.74 18.60 -3.35
C GLY A 138 -10.61 17.81 -4.65
N ALA A 139 -9.74 18.27 -5.56
CA ALA A 139 -9.59 17.68 -6.89
C ALA A 139 -9.24 16.18 -6.86
N ALA A 140 -8.48 15.72 -5.86
CA ALA A 140 -8.12 14.31 -5.73
C ALA A 140 -9.34 13.43 -5.40
N LEU A 141 -10.19 13.89 -4.48
CA LEU A 141 -11.40 13.18 -4.10
C LEU A 141 -12.44 13.21 -5.23
N GLU A 142 -12.57 14.34 -5.91
CA GLU A 142 -13.48 14.48 -7.06
C GLU A 142 -13.05 13.62 -8.26
N ASP A 143 -11.75 13.53 -8.59
CA ASP A 143 -11.25 12.61 -9.64
C ASP A 143 -11.58 11.15 -9.30
N ALA A 144 -11.36 10.74 -8.04
CA ALA A 144 -11.73 9.40 -7.59
C ALA A 144 -13.24 9.16 -7.70
N ARG A 145 -14.06 10.14 -7.30
CA ARG A 145 -15.52 10.08 -7.37
C ARG A 145 -16.00 9.93 -8.81
N GLU A 146 -15.51 10.78 -9.72
CA GLU A 146 -15.85 10.72 -11.14
C GLU A 146 -15.47 9.38 -11.76
N TRP A 147 -14.28 8.87 -11.44
CA TRP A 147 -13.81 7.60 -11.96
C TRP A 147 -14.62 6.40 -11.42
N VAL A 148 -14.89 6.37 -10.11
CA VAL A 148 -15.73 5.32 -9.49
C VAL A 148 -17.13 5.34 -10.09
N LEU A 149 -17.74 6.52 -10.27
CA LEU A 149 -19.04 6.63 -10.93
C LEU A 149 -19.01 6.11 -12.38
N ALA A 150 -17.98 6.47 -13.15
CA ALA A 150 -17.82 5.99 -14.52
C ALA A 150 -17.71 4.46 -14.59
N VAL A 151 -16.90 3.85 -13.71
CA VAL A 151 -16.74 2.39 -13.63
C VAL A 151 -18.01 1.72 -13.11
N SER A 152 -18.71 2.32 -12.15
CA SER A 152 -19.98 1.78 -11.64
C SER A 152 -21.07 1.71 -12.70
N MET A 153 -21.06 2.63 -13.67
CA MET A 153 -21.98 2.62 -14.81
C MET A 153 -21.57 1.60 -15.88
N ASP A 154 -20.29 1.22 -15.91
CA ASP A 154 -19.76 0.16 -16.77
C ASP A 154 -19.94 -1.21 -16.11
N GLN A 155 -21.04 -1.88 -16.45
CA GLN A 155 -21.39 -3.20 -15.92
C GLN A 155 -20.42 -4.32 -16.32
N THR A 156 -19.37 -4.03 -17.09
CA THR A 156 -18.35 -5.03 -17.47
C THR A 156 -17.28 -5.24 -16.39
N VAL A 157 -17.13 -4.30 -15.46
CA VAL A 157 -16.15 -4.40 -14.37
C VAL A 157 -16.79 -5.09 -13.17
N GLU A 158 -16.20 -6.21 -12.74
CA GLU A 158 -16.60 -6.88 -11.51
C GLU A 158 -16.24 -5.99 -10.30
N GLN A 159 -17.21 -5.73 -9.43
CA GLN A 159 -17.07 -4.78 -8.31
C GLN A 159 -16.72 -5.48 -6.99
N THR A 160 -15.84 -6.48 -7.06
CA THR A 160 -15.41 -7.28 -5.91
C THR A 160 -13.91 -7.52 -5.96
N LEU A 161 -13.29 -7.74 -4.80
CA LEU A 161 -11.88 -8.11 -4.74
C LEU A 161 -11.65 -9.52 -5.32
N PRO A 162 -10.62 -9.71 -6.17
CA PRO A 162 -10.26 -11.01 -6.68
C PRO A 162 -9.70 -11.89 -5.56
N VAL A 163 -10.05 -13.17 -5.57
CA VAL A 163 -9.57 -14.15 -4.60
C VAL A 163 -8.63 -15.17 -5.26
N ASP A 164 -7.65 -15.64 -4.49
CA ASP A 164 -6.74 -16.71 -4.90
C ASP A 164 -7.34 -18.11 -4.62
N GLY A 165 -6.54 -19.17 -4.80
CA GLY A 165 -6.98 -20.55 -4.57
C GLY A 165 -7.38 -20.87 -3.13
N ARG A 166 -7.09 -20.00 -2.16
CA ARG A 166 -7.54 -20.09 -0.76
C ARG A 166 -8.91 -19.46 -0.55
N GLY A 167 -9.48 -18.81 -1.57
CA GLY A 167 -10.66 -17.96 -1.42
C GLY A 167 -10.36 -16.63 -0.72
N MET A 168 -9.07 -16.27 -0.58
CA MET A 168 -8.62 -15.06 0.10
C MET A 168 -7.97 -14.09 -0.89
N TYR A 169 -7.96 -12.82 -0.53
CA TYR A 169 -7.28 -11.78 -1.29
C TYR A 169 -5.78 -12.06 -1.35
N ALA A 170 -5.14 -11.70 -2.47
CA ALA A 170 -3.78 -12.14 -2.79
C ALA A 170 -2.71 -11.69 -1.77
N SER A 171 -2.92 -10.57 -1.09
CA SER A 171 -2.02 -10.07 -0.04
C SER A 171 -2.36 -10.59 1.36
N SER A 172 -3.50 -11.29 1.54
CA SER A 172 -4.02 -11.70 2.83
C SER A 172 -3.13 -12.73 3.54
N LEU A 173 -2.94 -12.49 4.84
CA LEU A 173 -2.17 -13.31 5.79
C LEU A 173 -3.10 -13.93 6.82
N ALA A 174 -2.69 -15.07 7.39
CA ALA A 174 -3.29 -15.54 8.63
C ALA A 174 -2.77 -14.74 9.84
N ASP A 175 -3.51 -14.69 10.95
CA ASP A 175 -3.28 -13.85 12.13
C ASP A 175 -1.83 -13.75 12.64
N THR A 176 -1.05 -14.82 12.51
CA THR A 176 0.34 -14.89 13.01
C THR A 176 1.36 -15.12 11.90
N GLU A 177 0.96 -15.05 10.64
CA GLU A 177 1.83 -15.34 9.52
C GLU A 177 2.73 -14.12 9.22
N PRO A 178 4.06 -14.29 9.21
CA PRO A 178 4.96 -13.21 8.82
C PRO A 178 4.76 -12.87 7.34
N CYS A 179 4.96 -11.60 7.00
CA CYS A 179 4.90 -11.13 5.61
C CYS A 179 6.26 -10.67 5.09
N CYS A 180 6.35 -10.56 3.77
CA CYS A 180 7.51 -10.02 3.09
C CYS A 180 7.69 -8.53 3.42
N VAL A 181 8.76 -8.15 4.11
CA VAL A 181 8.97 -6.76 4.59
C VAL A 181 8.94 -5.69 3.49
N VAL A 182 9.29 -6.05 2.25
CA VAL A 182 9.25 -5.11 1.10
C VAL A 182 7.89 -5.06 0.41
N THR A 183 7.06 -6.10 0.43
CA THR A 183 5.78 -6.10 -0.31
C THR A 183 4.54 -6.17 0.57
N GLY A 184 4.64 -6.69 1.79
CA GLY A 184 3.52 -7.02 2.66
C GLY A 184 2.72 -8.26 2.24
N TYR A 185 3.19 -9.00 1.22
CA TYR A 185 2.58 -10.26 0.77
C TYR A 185 3.02 -11.46 1.63
N PRO A 186 2.29 -12.58 1.59
CA PRO A 186 2.73 -13.85 2.15
C PRO A 186 4.15 -14.24 1.72
N LEU A 187 4.87 -14.92 2.60
CA LEU A 187 6.21 -15.44 2.31
C LEU A 187 6.12 -16.69 1.42
N GLY A 188 6.93 -16.71 0.37
CA GLY A 188 7.09 -17.87 -0.51
C GLY A 188 8.18 -18.82 -0.01
N SER A 189 8.59 -19.74 -0.89
CA SER A 189 9.61 -20.75 -0.57
C SER A 189 11.05 -20.21 -0.58
N ARG A 190 11.33 -19.15 -1.34
CA ARG A 190 12.67 -18.57 -1.48
C ARG A 190 12.73 -17.23 -0.79
N LEU A 191 13.44 -17.18 0.32
CA LEU A 191 13.50 -16.02 1.20
C LEU A 191 14.91 -15.43 1.28
N VAL A 192 14.94 -14.17 1.72
CA VAL A 192 16.08 -13.50 2.34
C VAL A 192 15.67 -13.22 3.77
N THR A 193 16.42 -13.74 4.73
CA THR A 193 16.17 -13.56 6.16
C THR A 193 17.09 -12.48 6.68
N PHE A 194 16.59 -11.61 7.54
CA PHE A 194 17.37 -10.55 8.17
C PHE A 194 17.73 -10.94 9.61
N THR A 195 18.71 -10.26 10.20
CA THR A 195 19.20 -10.61 11.55
C THR A 195 18.14 -10.63 12.65
N ASN A 196 17.04 -9.87 12.51
CA ASN A 196 15.93 -9.89 13.46
C ASN A 196 14.87 -10.98 13.18
N GLY A 197 15.15 -11.90 12.25
CA GLY A 197 14.27 -13.01 11.85
C GLY A 197 13.17 -12.64 10.84
N ARG A 198 13.00 -11.35 10.49
CA ARG A 198 12.09 -10.95 9.41
C ARG A 198 12.58 -11.45 8.07
N CYS A 199 11.68 -11.53 7.10
CA CYS A 199 12.00 -12.07 5.78
C CYS A 199 11.47 -11.17 4.66
N ALA A 200 12.17 -11.21 3.53
CA ALA A 200 11.68 -10.75 2.24
C ALA A 200 11.62 -11.92 1.25
N ASN A 201 10.65 -11.92 0.36
CA ASN A 201 10.63 -12.80 -0.80
C ASN A 201 11.85 -12.47 -1.69
N ARG A 202 12.69 -13.47 -1.97
CA ARG A 202 13.99 -13.29 -2.65
C ARG A 202 13.88 -12.58 -3.99
N GLU A 203 12.83 -12.89 -4.75
CA GLU A 203 12.53 -12.24 -6.03
C GLU A 203 12.41 -10.71 -5.86
N TRP A 204 11.54 -10.28 -4.94
CA TRP A 204 11.25 -8.86 -4.72
C TRP A 204 12.43 -8.14 -4.08
N TRP A 205 13.11 -8.76 -3.12
CA TRP A 205 14.35 -8.25 -2.57
C TRP A 205 15.39 -7.98 -3.66
N SER A 206 15.63 -8.94 -4.56
CA SER A 206 16.61 -8.80 -5.64
C SER A 206 16.26 -7.65 -6.58
N ARG A 207 14.97 -7.45 -6.89
CA ARG A 207 14.53 -6.33 -7.74
C ARG A 207 14.80 -4.97 -7.08
N VAL A 208 14.52 -4.83 -5.78
CA VAL A 208 14.81 -3.60 -5.03
C VAL A 208 16.32 -3.34 -4.95
N VAL A 209 17.11 -4.37 -4.62
CA VAL A 209 18.58 -4.28 -4.59
C VAL A 209 19.15 -3.85 -5.94
N SER A 210 18.60 -4.36 -7.04
CA SER A 210 18.99 -3.94 -8.39
C SER A 210 18.62 -2.47 -8.65
N ALA A 211 17.40 -2.07 -8.33
CA ALA A 211 16.91 -0.71 -8.56
C ALA A 211 17.67 0.34 -7.73
N ALA A 212 18.04 0.01 -6.49
CA ALA A 212 18.77 0.89 -5.58
C ALA A 212 20.17 1.28 -6.06
N ARG A 213 20.75 0.56 -7.03
CA ARG A 213 22.02 0.94 -7.65
C ARG A 213 21.95 2.30 -8.34
N GLY A 214 20.76 2.71 -8.79
CA GLY A 214 20.49 4.03 -9.34
C GLY A 214 20.27 5.13 -8.29
N GLY A 215 20.30 4.81 -6.99
CA GLY A 215 19.98 5.75 -5.91
C GLY A 215 18.47 5.95 -5.72
N GLY A 216 18.10 7.13 -5.20
CA GLY A 216 16.71 7.56 -5.06
C GLY A 216 15.89 6.74 -4.05
N ILE A 217 14.56 6.67 -4.29
CA ILE A 217 13.61 5.99 -3.41
C ILE A 217 13.94 4.50 -3.19
N PRO A 218 14.34 3.71 -4.20
CA PRO A 218 14.72 2.32 -3.95
C PRO A 218 15.91 2.16 -2.99
N ALA A 219 16.90 3.06 -3.05
CA ALA A 219 18.02 3.07 -2.11
C ALA A 219 17.59 3.47 -0.70
N ALA A 220 16.70 4.46 -0.57
CA ALA A 220 16.10 4.84 0.71
C ALA A 220 15.28 3.69 1.32
N LEU A 221 14.54 2.93 0.49
CA LEU A 221 13.80 1.75 0.93
C LEU A 221 14.74 0.66 1.48
N LEU A 222 15.84 0.36 0.79
CA LEU A 222 16.82 -0.60 1.30
C LEU A 222 17.41 -0.17 2.62
N HIS A 223 17.85 1.09 2.70
CA HIS A 223 18.43 1.63 3.92
C HIS A 223 17.44 1.52 5.09
N HIS A 224 16.18 1.89 4.85
CA HIS A 224 15.12 1.75 5.85
C HIS A 224 14.89 0.29 6.25
N VAL A 225 14.80 -0.64 5.29
CA VAL A 225 14.59 -2.07 5.59
C VAL A 225 15.78 -2.67 6.34
N GLU A 226 17.01 -2.31 6.01
CA GLU A 226 18.22 -2.76 6.73
C GLU A 226 18.31 -2.14 8.12
N ALA A 227 17.90 -0.88 8.29
CA ALA A 227 17.81 -0.25 9.60
C ALA A 227 16.74 -0.94 10.48
N TRP A 228 15.57 -1.23 9.92
CA TRP A 228 14.46 -1.88 10.61
C TRP A 228 14.70 -3.37 10.91
N CYS A 229 15.24 -4.11 9.93
CA CYS A 229 15.37 -5.56 10.00
C CYS A 229 16.77 -6.04 10.41
N GLY A 230 17.75 -5.13 10.39
CA GLY A 230 19.17 -5.44 10.38
C GLY A 230 19.63 -5.99 9.02
N PRO A 231 20.93 -6.33 8.88
CA PRO A 231 21.48 -6.76 7.59
C PRO A 231 20.86 -8.07 7.11
N ALA A 232 20.80 -8.23 5.79
CA ALA A 232 20.38 -9.47 5.16
C ALA A 232 21.40 -10.58 5.44
N ASP A 233 20.93 -11.71 5.96
CA ASP A 233 21.73 -12.90 6.19
C ASP A 233 21.74 -13.78 4.94
N TYR A 234 22.89 -13.76 4.25
CA TYR A 234 23.14 -14.58 3.07
C TYR A 234 23.81 -15.92 3.40
N GLN A 235 24.05 -16.24 4.69
CA GLN A 235 24.76 -17.46 5.09
C GLN A 235 23.89 -18.72 4.99
N HIS A 236 22.58 -18.58 4.78
CA HIS A 236 21.62 -19.66 4.63
C HIS A 236 21.08 -19.83 3.19
N VAL A 237 21.82 -19.34 2.18
CA VAL A 237 21.46 -19.48 0.75
C VAL A 237 21.70 -20.88 0.22
#